data_AF-A0A7C4UIL2-F1
#
_entry.id   AF-A0A7C4UIL2-F1
#
_cell.length_a   1.000
_cell.length_b   1.000
_cell.length_c   1.000
_cell.angle_alpha   90.00
_cell.angle_beta   90.00
_cell.angle_gamma   90.00
#
_symmetry.space_group_name_H-M   'P 1'
#
loop_
_entity.id
_entity.type
_entity.pdbx_description
1 polymer ?
#
loop_
_entity_poly.entity_id
_entity_poly.type
_entity_poly.pdbx_seq_one_letter_code
_entity_poly.pdbx_strand_id
1 'polypeptide(L)' 'MFASGVMAEVDFIEELRLRRWARENYVPVENRSRTWHPIILEEMLHKDEEIEPSEVLVASSNAR' A
#
# COMPACT_ATOMS: atom_id res chain seq x y z
N MET A 1 0.98 -16.49 9.60
CA MET A 1 1.32 -17.32 8.42
C MET A 1 0.41 -16.86 7.29
N PHE A 2 0.79 -15.83 6.53
CA PHE A 2 0.04 -15.44 5.34
C PHE A 2 0.64 -16.17 4.15
N ALA A 3 -0.18 -16.98 3.49
CA ALA A 3 0.24 -17.84 2.40
C ALA A 3 0.73 -16.98 1.23
N SER A 4 2.05 -16.81 1.14
CA SER A 4 2.75 -16.44 -0.10
C SER A 4 2.79 -17.69 -0.99
N GLY A 5 1.62 -18.05 -1.52
CA GLY A 5 1.44 -19.18 -2.39
C GLY A 5 0.62 -18.71 -3.57
N VAL A 6 1.29 -18.59 -4.73
CA VAL A 6 0.83 -17.98 -5.98
C VAL A 6 0.96 -16.45 -6.01
N MET A 7 2.20 -15.96 -5.86
CA MET A 7 2.60 -14.88 -6.77
C MET A 7 2.58 -15.51 -8.15
N ALA A 8 1.45 -15.39 -8.87
CA ALA A 8 1.49 -15.54 -10.31
C ALA A 8 2.63 -14.61 -10.78
N GLU A 9 3.42 -15.04 -11.75
CA GLU A 9 4.48 -14.24 -12.36
C GLU A 9 3.80 -13.06 -13.07
N VAL A 10 3.36 -12.07 -12.29
CA VAL A 10 2.73 -10.85 -12.77
C VAL A 10 3.85 -10.10 -13.48
N ASP A 11 3.69 -9.89 -14.78
CA ASP A 11 4.62 -9.09 -15.56
C ASP A 11 4.75 -7.70 -14.92
N PHE A 12 5.95 -7.13 -14.97
CA PHE A 12 6.26 -5.84 -14.38
C PHE A 12 5.28 -4.74 -14.85
N ILE A 13 4.85 -4.79 -16.12
CA ILE A 13 3.87 -3.85 -16.67
C ILE A 13 2.50 -4.01 -16.00
N GLU A 14 2.07 -5.25 -15.73
CA GLU A 14 0.82 -5.54 -15.07
C GLU A 14 0.85 -5.12 -13.59
N GLU A 15 1.96 -5.39 -12.89
CA GLU A 15 2.15 -4.91 -11.52
C GLU A 15 2.06 -3.38 -11.45
N LEU A 16 2.77 -2.66 -12.33
CA LEU A 16 2.69 -1.19 -12.38
C LEU A 16 1.28 -0.67 -12.63
N ARG A 17 0.51 -1.36 -13.49
CA ARG A 17 -0.90 -1.01 -13.74
C ARG A 17 -1.75 -1.21 -12.50
N LEU A 18 -1.58 -2.33 -11.80
CA LEU A 18 -2.31 -2.63 -10.56
C LEU A 18 -1.97 -1.62 -9.46
N ARG A 19 -0.69 -1.30 -9.26
CA ARG A 19 -0.24 -0.29 -8.29
C ARG A 19 -0.81 1.09 -8.63
N ARG A 20 -0.75 1.49 -9.90
CA ARG A 20 -1.35 2.76 -10.36
C ARG A 20 -2.85 2.81 -10.08
N TRP A 21 -3.57 1.76 -10.45
CA TRP A 21 -5.01 1.67 -10.21
C TRP A 21 -5.33 1.78 -8.72
N ALA A 22 -4.56 1.09 -7.86
CA ALA A 22 -4.74 1.15 -6.40
C ALA A 22 -4.55 2.56 -5.84
N ARG A 23 -3.55 3.31 -6.32
CA ARG A 23 -3.35 4.71 -5.92
C ARG A 23 -4.49 5.63 -6.38
N GLU A 24 -4.96 5.46 -7.61
CA GLU A 24 -6.06 6.25 -8.19
C GLU A 24 -7.43 5.93 -7.53
N ASN A 25 -7.64 4.69 -7.08
CA ASN A 25 -8.90 4.19 -6.51
C ASN A 25 -8.76 3.86 -5.02
N TYR A 26 -7.89 4.57 -4.31
CA TYR A 26 -7.62 4.33 -2.90
C TYR A 26 -8.89 4.38 -2.05
N VAL A 27 -9.03 3.41 -1.16
CA VAL A 27 -10.07 3.40 -0.11
C VAL A 27 -9.47 3.00 1.26
N PRO A 28 -10.05 3.49 2.37
CA PRO A 28 -9.69 3.06 3.72
C PRO A 28 -9.85 1.54 3.93
N VAL A 29 -9.16 1.00 4.93
CA VAL A 29 -9.07 -0.45 5.21
C VAL A 29 -10.44 -1.13 5.37
N GLU A 30 -11.41 -0.44 5.96
CA GLU A 30 -12.78 -0.93 6.18
C GLU A 30 -13.57 -1.17 4.89
N ASN A 31 -13.17 -0.51 3.79
CA ASN A 31 -13.85 -0.57 2.50
C ASN A 31 -13.14 -1.48 1.48
N ARG A 32 -12.04 -2.12 1.88
CA ARG A 32 -11.26 -2.99 0.98
C ARG A 32 -11.90 -4.36 0.86
N SER A 33 -12.08 -4.85 -0.36
CA SER A 33 -12.45 -6.24 -0.55
C SER A 33 -11.25 -7.16 -0.34
N ARG A 34 -11.42 -8.19 0.49
CA ARG A 34 -10.41 -9.25 0.70
C ARG A 34 -10.13 -10.09 -0.55
N THR A 35 -10.95 -9.96 -1.58
CA THR A 35 -10.80 -10.65 -2.87
C THR A 35 -10.00 -9.84 -3.90
N TRP A 36 -9.60 -8.61 -3.57
CA TRP A 36 -8.76 -7.81 -4.46
C TRP A 36 -7.35 -8.39 -4.58
N HIS A 37 -6.69 -8.03 -5.68
CA HIS A 37 -5.34 -8.51 -5.95
C HIS A 37 -4.38 -8.12 -4.81
N PRO A 38 -3.47 -8.99 -4.36
CA PRO A 38 -2.52 -8.68 -3.28
C PRO A 38 -1.72 -7.39 -3.51
N ILE A 39 -1.24 -7.16 -4.74
CA ILE A 39 -0.54 -5.93 -5.14
C ILE A 39 -1.38 -4.67 -4.87
N ILE A 40 -2.69 -4.73 -5.13
CA ILE A 40 -3.60 -3.59 -4.86
C ILE A 40 -3.68 -3.35 -3.35
N LEU A 41 -3.85 -4.42 -2.57
CA LEU A 41 -3.96 -4.33 -1.11
C LEU A 41 -2.67 -3.82 -0.47
N GLU A 42 -1.51 -4.28 -0.94
CA GLU A 42 -0.19 -3.81 -0.52
C GLU A 42 0.00 -2.32 -0.85
N GLU A 43 -0.32 -1.91 -2.07
CA GLU A 43 -0.16 -0.51 -2.49
C GLU A 43 -1.07 0.44 -1.69
N MET A 44 -2.30 0.02 -1.37
CA MET A 44 -3.18 0.80 -0.50
C MET A 44 -2.67 0.88 0.93
N LEU A 45 -2.01 -0.17 1.45
CA LEU A 45 -1.36 -0.13 2.76
C LEU A 45 -0.17 0.84 2.79
N HIS A 46 0.69 0.83 1.77
CA HIS A 46 1.75 1.83 1.67
C HIS A 46 1.19 3.26 1.61
N LYS A 47 0.08 3.46 0.90
CA LYS A 47 -0.60 4.75 0.85
C LYS A 47 -1.21 5.14 2.21
N ASP A 48 -1.66 4.19 3.02
CA ASP A 48 -2.09 4.46 4.40
C ASP A 48 -0.92 5.06 5.20
N GLU A 49 0.27 4.45 5.12
CA GLU A 49 1.48 4.89 5.83
C GLU A 49 2.01 6.25 5.35
N GLU A 50 1.76 6.62 4.09
CA GLU A 50 2.06 7.95 3.55
C GLU A 50 1.08 9.03 4.06
N ILE A 51 -0.20 8.66 4.26
CA ILE A 51 -1.27 9.59 4.66
C ILE A 51 -1.31 9.75 6.18
N GLU A 52 -1.12 8.66 6.93
CA GLU A 52 -0.88 8.72 8.36
C GLU A 52 0.39 9.53 8.56
N PRO A 53 0.29 10.76 9.12
CA PRO A 53 1.45 11.61 9.31
C PRO A 53 2.30 10.96 10.38
N SER A 54 3.18 10.05 9.99
CA SER A 54 4.31 9.66 10.82
C SER A 54 4.98 10.96 11.22
N GLU A 55 5.06 11.17 12.52
CA GLU A 55 5.53 12.37 13.19
C GLU A 55 7.01 12.65 12.86
N VAL A 56 7.37 12.97 11.62
CA VAL A 56 8.74 13.40 11.26
C VAL A 56 9.08 14.75 11.89
N LEU A 57 8.15 15.32 12.67
CA LEU A 57 8.34 16.53 13.47
C LEU A 57 8.99 16.29 14.84
N VAL A 58 9.14 15.06 15.36
CA VAL A 58 9.78 14.86 16.69
C VAL A 58 11.31 14.80 16.67
N ALA A 59 11.94 14.60 15.51
CA ALA A 59 13.42 14.50 15.43
C ALA A 59 14.14 15.83 15.16
N SER A 60 13.47 16.81 14.55
CA SER A 60 14.07 18.13 14.25
C SER A 60 13.87 19.16 15.36
N SER A 61 13.15 18.81 16.42
CA SER A 61 12.90 19.68 17.58
C SER A 61 13.78 19.38 18.79
N ASN A 62 14.78 18.49 18.67
CA ASN A 62 15.82 18.35 19.69
C ASN A 62 16.75 19.57 19.64
N ALA A 63 16.29 20.59 20.35
CA ALA A 63 17.00 21.76 20.82
C ALA A 63 18.46 21.45 21.19
N ARG A 64 19.40 22.13 20.52
CA ARG A 64 20.32 23.07 21.16
C ARG A 64 21.04 23.96 20.15
#